data_AF-A0A915DF54-F1
#
_entry.id   AF-A0A915DF54-F1
#
_cell.length_a   1.000
_cell.length_b   1.000
_cell.length_c   1.000
_cell.angle_alpha   90.00
_cell.angle_beta   90.00
_cell.angle_gamma   90.00
#
_symmetry.space_group_name_H-M   'P 1'
#
loop_
_entity.id
_entity.type
_entity.pdbx_description
1 polymer ?
#
loop_
_entity_poly.entity_id
_entity_poly.type
_entity_poly.pdbx_seq_one_letter_code
_entity_poly.pdbx_strand_id
1 'polypeptide(L)'
;MSSEGNLNLLRDYPYAVNLQPLTNEEHSQILSMRFPNLVVIKEKVLTVFNVVCEKMKSSCSKSDRQLNSSDLFRLCNRLNSLDDLSDNVRLLHEFLDVWVMHLANMELRTAVAQVIAQALSITEQQLAFVMNMRRPDIELQDKVIVVGRTRLTRHLDRKKQTHSYGLTRGYSQLIEQIATCVGGKELGKQYYYRERRGSGKPV
;
A
#
# COMPACT_ATOMS: atom_id res chain seq x y z
N MET A 1 -12.19 -11.15 39.93
CA MET A 1 -13.33 -11.04 38.98
C MET A 1 -13.74 -9.57 38.89
N SER A 2 -13.01 -8.76 38.12
CA SER A 2 -13.25 -7.31 38.06
C SER A 2 -12.67 -6.73 36.77
N SER A 3 -13.47 -6.61 35.71
CA SER A 3 -13.26 -5.64 34.62
C SER A 3 -14.45 -5.48 33.65
N GLU A 4 -15.70 -5.77 34.05
CA GLU A 4 -16.88 -5.52 33.19
C GLU A 4 -17.53 -4.13 33.44
N GLY A 5 -16.91 -3.26 34.24
CA GLY A 5 -17.57 -2.06 34.78
C GLY A 5 -17.52 -0.77 33.94
N ASN A 6 -16.91 -0.72 32.75
CA ASN A 6 -16.64 0.57 32.07
C ASN A 6 -17.14 0.71 30.62
N LEU A 7 -17.81 -0.29 30.04
CA LEU A 7 -18.32 -0.20 28.65
C LEU A 7 -19.76 0.35 28.54
N ASN A 8 -20.47 0.51 29.66
CA ASN A 8 -21.86 0.94 29.65
C ASN A 8 -22.05 2.46 29.55
N LEU A 9 -21.09 3.27 30.04
CA LEU A 9 -21.15 4.75 30.00
C LEU A 9 -21.14 5.35 28.58
N LEU A 10 -20.56 4.64 27.61
CA LEU A 10 -20.50 5.10 26.21
C LEU A 10 -21.76 4.73 25.40
N ARG A 11 -22.58 3.81 25.89
CA ARG A 11 -23.85 3.44 25.23
C ARG A 11 -24.96 4.46 25.50
N ASP A 12 -24.86 5.22 26.58
CA ASP A 12 -25.81 6.28 26.94
C ASP A 12 -25.61 7.57 26.13
N TYR A 13 -24.59 7.64 25.27
CA TYR A 13 -24.40 8.74 24.33
C TYR A 13 -25.27 8.51 23.08
N PRO A 14 -26.27 9.38 22.80
CA PRO A 14 -27.26 9.17 21.73
C PRO A 14 -26.72 9.40 20.30
N TYR A 15 -25.41 9.61 20.14
CA TYR A 15 -24.79 9.95 18.87
C TYR A 15 -23.83 8.85 18.38
N ALA A 16 -24.35 7.63 18.21
CA ALA A 16 -23.63 6.56 17.53
C ALA A 16 -24.13 6.45 16.08
N VAL A 17 -23.26 6.78 15.12
CA VAL A 17 -23.53 6.56 13.69
C VAL A 17 -22.87 5.26 13.27
N ASN A 18 -23.68 4.22 13.03
CA ASN A 18 -23.20 2.97 12.49
C ASN A 18 -23.08 3.08 10.96
N LEU A 19 -21.85 2.97 10.45
CA LEU A 19 -21.57 2.98 9.01
C LEU A 19 -21.42 1.54 8.52
N GLN A 20 -22.26 1.16 7.56
CA GLN A 20 -22.15 -0.14 6.91
C GLN A 20 -20.86 -0.20 6.05
N PRO A 21 -20.27 -1.39 5.86
CA PRO A 21 -19.18 -1.57 4.90
C PRO A 21 -19.63 -1.16 3.50
N LEU A 22 -18.73 -0.52 2.77
CA LEU A 22 -18.96 -0.12 1.37
C LEU A 22 -19.23 -1.34 0.49
N THR A 23 -20.25 -1.24 -0.34
CA THR A 23 -20.64 -2.21 -1.36
C THR A 23 -19.73 -2.12 -2.61
N ASN A 24 -19.76 -3.17 -3.43
CA ASN A 24 -19.02 -3.20 -4.70
C ASN A 24 -19.47 -2.08 -5.66
N GLU A 25 -20.76 -1.73 -5.65
CA GLU A 25 -21.33 -0.67 -6.47
C GLU A 25 -20.77 0.70 -6.04
N GLU A 26 -20.74 0.97 -4.73
CA GLU A 26 -20.14 2.18 -4.18
C GLU A 26 -18.63 2.24 -4.46
N HIS A 27 -17.91 1.11 -4.39
CA HIS A 27 -16.50 1.08 -4.81
C HIS A 27 -16.36 1.46 -6.29
N SER A 28 -17.13 0.87 -7.20
CA SER A 28 -17.05 1.17 -8.64
C SER A 28 -17.38 2.64 -8.93
N GLN A 29 -18.36 3.21 -8.23
CA GLN A 29 -18.70 4.64 -8.33
C GLN A 29 -17.56 5.53 -7.84
N ILE A 30 -17.00 5.27 -6.65
CA ILE A 30 -15.87 6.03 -6.09
C ILE A 30 -14.65 5.94 -7.02
N LEU A 31 -14.36 4.76 -7.56
CA LEU A 31 -13.25 4.57 -8.49
C LEU A 31 -13.43 5.42 -9.74
N SER A 32 -14.64 5.43 -10.29
CA SER A 32 -14.96 6.21 -11.49
C SER A 32 -14.88 7.71 -11.26
N MET A 33 -15.29 8.18 -10.08
CA MET A 33 -15.31 9.61 -9.74
C MET A 33 -13.93 10.15 -9.34
N ARG A 34 -13.15 9.37 -8.60
CA ARG A 34 -11.89 9.83 -7.99
C ARG A 34 -10.64 9.45 -8.78
N PHE A 35 -10.70 8.38 -9.57
CA PHE A 35 -9.57 7.84 -10.31
C PHE A 35 -9.93 7.63 -11.78
N PRO A 36 -10.11 8.72 -12.57
CA PRO A 36 -10.57 8.63 -13.95
C PRO A 36 -9.66 7.77 -14.83
N ASN A 37 -8.34 7.78 -14.56
CA ASN A 37 -7.37 6.97 -15.30
C ASN A 37 -7.57 5.46 -15.08
N LEU A 38 -8.17 5.06 -13.96
CA LEU A 38 -8.37 3.66 -13.60
C LEU A 38 -9.70 3.09 -14.10
N VAL A 39 -10.55 3.88 -14.74
CA VAL A 39 -11.87 3.42 -15.22
C VAL A 39 -11.74 2.22 -16.15
N VAL A 40 -10.68 2.15 -16.96
CA VAL A 40 -10.41 1.04 -17.89
C VAL A 40 -10.14 -0.28 -17.17
N ILE A 41 -9.54 -0.23 -15.97
CA ILE A 41 -9.13 -1.43 -15.22
C ILE A 41 -9.91 -1.63 -13.91
N LYS A 42 -10.88 -0.76 -13.59
CA LYS A 42 -11.56 -0.75 -12.28
C LYS A 42 -12.23 -2.08 -11.96
N GLU A 43 -12.90 -2.70 -12.93
CA GLU A 43 -13.62 -3.96 -12.71
C GLU A 43 -12.64 -5.10 -12.44
N LYS A 44 -11.49 -5.09 -13.13
CA LYS A 44 -10.38 -6.01 -12.85
C LYS A 44 -9.84 -5.80 -11.44
N VAL A 45 -9.56 -4.56 -11.04
CA VAL A 45 -9.05 -4.24 -9.69
C VAL A 45 -10.02 -4.68 -8.58
N LEU A 46 -11.32 -4.41 -8.75
CA LEU A 46 -12.35 -4.82 -7.78
C LEU A 46 -12.49 -6.34 -7.70
N THR A 47 -12.46 -7.03 -8.85
CA THR A 47 -12.49 -8.48 -8.90
C THR A 47 -11.30 -9.07 -8.13
N VAL A 48 -10.09 -8.58 -8.38
CA VAL A 48 -8.89 -9.05 -7.66
C VAL A 48 -9.00 -8.74 -6.18
N PHE A 49 -9.46 -7.55 -5.80
CA PHE A 49 -9.64 -7.16 -4.39
C PHE A 49 -10.55 -8.15 -3.65
N ASN A 50 -11.69 -8.49 -4.24
CA ASN A 50 -12.65 -9.42 -3.64
C ASN A 50 -12.06 -10.84 -3.51
N VAL A 51 -11.43 -11.36 -4.56
CA VAL A 51 -10.80 -12.69 -4.52
C VAL A 51 -9.69 -12.75 -3.47
N VAL A 52 -8.87 -11.69 -3.37
CA VAL A 52 -7.81 -11.60 -2.36
C VAL A 52 -8.40 -11.52 -0.94
N CYS A 53 -9.46 -10.74 -0.73
CA CYS A 53 -10.13 -10.66 0.57
C CYS A 53 -10.69 -12.02 1.00
N GLU A 54 -11.34 -12.77 0.11
CA GLU A 54 -11.84 -14.12 0.42
C GLU A 54 -10.70 -15.11 0.67
N LYS A 55 -9.60 -15.01 -0.09
CA LYS A 55 -8.42 -15.86 0.13
C LYS A 55 -7.77 -15.59 1.49
N MET A 56 -7.70 -14.33 1.90
CA MET A 56 -7.20 -13.96 3.22
C MET A 56 -8.15 -14.40 4.33
N LYS A 57 -9.47 -14.20 4.20
CA LYS A 57 -10.45 -14.64 5.21
C LYS A 57 -10.40 -16.15 5.48
N SER A 58 -10.18 -16.95 4.44
CA SER A 58 -10.10 -18.42 4.56
C SER A 58 -8.78 -18.94 5.13
N SER A 59 -7.69 -18.16 5.01
CA SER A 59 -6.33 -18.64 5.30
C SER A 59 -5.62 -17.89 6.44
N CYS A 60 -6.07 -16.68 6.78
CA CYS A 60 -5.53 -15.87 7.86
C CYS A 60 -6.05 -16.32 9.23
N SER A 61 -5.21 -16.20 10.25
CA SER A 61 -5.65 -16.30 11.63
C SER A 61 -6.51 -15.07 12.01
N LYS A 62 -7.32 -15.17 13.07
CA LYS A 62 -8.16 -14.05 13.54
C LYS A 62 -7.37 -12.79 13.95
N SER A 63 -6.07 -12.93 14.22
CA SER A 63 -5.18 -11.81 14.57
C SER A 63 -4.53 -11.15 13.36
N ASP A 64 -4.58 -11.76 12.18
CA ASP A 64 -3.93 -11.21 11.01
C ASP A 64 -4.73 -10.04 10.44
N ARG A 65 -4.00 -9.02 10.00
CA ARG A 65 -4.57 -7.85 9.33
C ARG A 65 -5.31 -8.27 8.06
N GLN A 66 -6.60 -7.98 7.98
CA GLN A 66 -7.40 -8.13 6.77
C GLN A 66 -7.35 -6.86 5.92
N LEU A 67 -7.56 -7.02 4.61
CA LEU A 67 -7.73 -5.87 3.71
C LEU A 67 -9.09 -5.22 3.90
N ASN A 68 -9.12 -3.90 3.77
CA ASN A 68 -10.35 -3.12 3.78
C ASN A 68 -10.37 -2.12 2.62
N SER A 69 -11.45 -1.35 2.49
CA SER A 69 -11.60 -0.37 1.41
C SER A 69 -10.49 0.70 1.40
N SER A 70 -9.85 0.98 2.55
CA SER A 70 -8.70 1.89 2.57
C SER A 70 -7.48 1.30 1.85
N ASP A 71 -7.30 -0.02 1.90
CA ASP A 71 -6.24 -0.71 1.15
C ASP A 71 -6.52 -0.71 -0.35
N LEU A 72 -7.79 -0.88 -0.74
CA LEU A 72 -8.23 -0.70 -2.12
C LEU A 72 -7.88 0.70 -2.63
N PHE A 73 -8.29 1.74 -1.90
CA PHE A 73 -8.02 3.11 -2.32
C PHE A 73 -6.54 3.50 -2.27
N ARG A 74 -5.75 2.89 -1.38
CA ARG A 74 -4.28 3.07 -1.39
C ARG A 74 -3.69 2.52 -2.68
N LEU A 75 -4.06 1.30 -3.08
CA LEU A 75 -3.64 0.75 -4.37
C LEU A 75 -4.10 1.65 -5.53
N CYS A 76 -5.36 2.09 -5.55
CA CYS A 76 -5.86 2.98 -6.60
C CYS A 76 -5.07 4.30 -6.68
N ASN A 77 -4.68 4.91 -5.55
CA ASN A 77 -3.83 6.11 -5.60
C ASN A 77 -2.48 5.81 -6.27
N ARG A 78 -1.86 4.66 -5.99
CA ARG A 78 -0.60 4.26 -6.63
C ARG A 78 -0.77 4.00 -8.12
N LEU A 79 -1.77 3.22 -8.50
CA LEU A 79 -2.06 2.92 -9.90
C LEU A 79 -2.36 4.19 -10.70
N ASN A 80 -3.10 5.14 -10.12
CA ASN A 80 -3.43 6.40 -10.78
C ASN A 80 -2.20 7.31 -11.01
N SER A 81 -1.09 7.06 -10.30
CA SER A 81 0.18 7.76 -10.51
C SER A 81 1.08 7.09 -11.55
N LEU A 82 0.67 5.95 -12.10
CA LEU A 82 1.40 5.29 -13.18
C LEU A 82 1.10 5.95 -14.52
N ASP A 83 2.14 6.14 -15.32
CA ASP A 83 2.02 6.69 -16.67
C ASP A 83 1.43 5.66 -17.65
N ASP A 84 1.64 4.36 -17.38
CA ASP A 84 1.20 3.25 -18.22
C ASP A 84 0.55 2.14 -17.37
N LEU A 85 -0.71 1.84 -17.68
CA LEU A 85 -1.51 0.78 -17.05
C LEU A 85 -1.48 -0.54 -17.83
N SER A 86 -0.79 -0.59 -18.98
CA SER A 86 -0.64 -1.80 -19.79
C SER A 86 0.50 -2.70 -19.30
N ASP A 87 1.46 -2.15 -18.54
CA ASP A 87 2.54 -2.91 -17.92
C ASP A 87 2.03 -3.69 -16.69
N ASN A 88 1.60 -4.93 -16.94
CA ASN A 88 1.13 -5.85 -15.91
C ASN A 88 2.18 -6.11 -14.82
N VAL A 89 3.48 -6.10 -15.13
CA VAL A 89 4.54 -6.34 -14.12
C VAL A 89 4.62 -5.15 -13.17
N ARG A 90 4.51 -3.92 -13.70
CA ARG A 90 4.44 -2.72 -12.88
C ARG A 90 3.18 -2.68 -12.01
N LEU A 91 2.03 -3.07 -12.56
CA LEU A 91 0.81 -3.25 -11.78
C LEU A 91 1.06 -4.26 -10.64
N LEU A 92 1.58 -5.44 -10.95
CA LEU A 92 1.84 -6.49 -9.95
C LEU A 92 2.67 -5.96 -8.79
N HIS A 93 3.73 -5.20 -9.07
CA HIS A 93 4.53 -4.63 -7.99
C HIS A 93 3.71 -3.76 -7.03
N GLU A 94 2.80 -2.90 -7.53
CA GLU A 94 1.96 -2.07 -6.67
C GLU A 94 0.96 -2.90 -5.87
N PHE A 95 0.38 -3.95 -6.48
CA PHE A 95 -0.48 -4.88 -5.77
C PHE A 95 0.27 -5.60 -4.65
N LEU A 96 1.48 -6.08 -4.92
CA LEU A 96 2.29 -6.80 -3.93
C LEU A 96 2.66 -5.89 -2.76
N ASP A 97 3.16 -4.69 -3.05
CA ASP A 97 3.59 -3.73 -2.03
C ASP A 97 2.44 -3.34 -1.10
N VAL A 98 1.22 -3.16 -1.61
CA VAL A 98 0.07 -2.70 -0.81
C VAL A 98 -0.67 -3.85 -0.12
N TRP A 99 -0.84 -5.00 -0.78
CA TRP A 99 -1.73 -6.07 -0.30
C TRP A 99 -1.01 -7.33 0.19
N VAL A 100 0.26 -7.55 -0.16
CA VAL A 100 0.92 -8.85 0.06
C VAL A 100 2.08 -8.77 1.02
N MET A 101 2.91 -7.73 0.93
CA MET A 101 4.17 -7.66 1.69
C MET A 101 4.01 -7.61 3.21
N HIS A 102 2.83 -7.23 3.71
CA HIS A 102 2.53 -7.22 5.14
C HIS A 102 2.23 -8.62 5.72
N LEU A 103 2.04 -9.65 4.88
CA LEU A 103 1.72 -11.01 5.32
C LEU A 103 2.97 -11.68 5.90
N ALA A 104 2.91 -12.10 7.15
CA ALA A 104 4.02 -12.77 7.83
C ALA A 104 4.25 -14.20 7.30
N ASN A 105 3.17 -14.94 7.02
CA ASN A 105 3.26 -16.30 6.49
C ASN A 105 3.67 -16.29 5.01
N MET A 106 4.80 -16.94 4.69
CA MET A 106 5.36 -17.01 3.34
C MET A 106 4.50 -17.81 2.36
N GLU A 107 3.86 -18.89 2.81
CA GLU A 107 2.97 -19.71 1.98
C GLU A 107 1.73 -18.90 1.58
N LEU A 108 1.12 -18.22 2.54
CA LEU A 108 -0.01 -17.34 2.28
C LEU A 108 0.39 -16.17 1.37
N ARG A 109 1.55 -15.56 1.63
CA ARG A 109 2.10 -14.49 0.79
C ARG A 109 2.23 -14.94 -0.67
N THR A 110 2.78 -16.14 -0.88
CA THR A 110 2.97 -16.71 -2.22
C THR A 110 1.63 -17.06 -2.86
N ALA A 111 0.69 -17.64 -2.11
CA ALA A 111 -0.64 -17.99 -2.61
C ALA A 111 -1.44 -16.75 -3.03
N VAL A 112 -1.42 -15.68 -2.24
CA VAL A 112 -2.09 -14.41 -2.60
C VAL A 112 -1.39 -13.76 -3.80
N ALA A 113 -0.06 -13.78 -3.84
CA ALA A 113 0.70 -13.24 -4.97
C ALA A 113 0.38 -13.98 -6.29
N GLN A 114 0.21 -15.31 -6.24
CA GLN A 114 -0.19 -16.12 -7.38
C GLN A 114 -1.58 -15.76 -7.90
N VAL A 115 -2.56 -15.59 -7.00
CA VAL A 115 -3.92 -15.15 -7.37
C VAL A 115 -3.89 -13.81 -8.10
N ILE A 116 -3.10 -12.85 -7.61
CA ILE A 116 -2.95 -11.53 -8.23
C ILE A 116 -2.24 -11.66 -9.59
N ALA A 117 -1.16 -12.44 -9.68
CA ALA A 117 -0.43 -12.65 -10.92
C ALA A 117 -1.30 -13.30 -12.01
N GLN A 118 -2.07 -14.32 -11.66
CA GLN A 118 -3.01 -14.97 -12.58
C GLN A 118 -4.04 -13.98 -13.10
N ALA A 119 -4.62 -13.16 -12.22
CA ALA A 119 -5.57 -12.13 -12.63
C ALA A 119 -4.94 -11.06 -13.53
N LEU A 120 -3.66 -10.76 -13.35
CA LEU A 120 -2.89 -9.84 -14.20
C LEU A 120 -2.30 -10.51 -15.45
N SER A 121 -2.56 -11.79 -15.70
CA SER A 121 -2.00 -12.57 -16.81
C SER A 121 -0.46 -12.61 -16.81
N ILE A 122 0.13 -12.72 -15.62
CA ILE A 122 1.57 -12.80 -15.39
C ILE A 122 1.98 -14.25 -15.20
N THR A 123 3.09 -14.64 -15.81
CA THR A 123 3.59 -16.02 -15.72
C THR A 123 4.20 -16.30 -14.35
N GLU A 124 4.23 -17.57 -13.95
CA GLU A 124 4.86 -17.98 -12.69
C GLU A 124 6.36 -17.59 -12.64
N GLN A 125 7.05 -17.63 -13.79
CA GLN A 125 8.45 -17.22 -13.89
C GLN A 125 8.63 -15.72 -13.60
N GLN A 126 7.75 -14.87 -14.15
CA GLN A 126 7.76 -13.44 -13.90
C GLN A 126 7.44 -13.15 -12.42
N LEU A 127 6.45 -13.84 -11.86
CA LEU A 127 6.12 -13.72 -10.44
C LEU A 127 7.30 -14.13 -9.54
N ALA A 128 7.92 -15.27 -9.82
CA ALA A 128 9.08 -15.76 -9.08
C ALA A 128 10.27 -14.79 -9.19
N PHE A 129 10.46 -14.17 -10.36
CA PHE A 129 11.46 -13.14 -10.54
C PHE A 129 11.18 -11.93 -9.64
N VAL A 130 9.97 -11.38 -9.71
CA VAL A 130 9.55 -10.20 -8.93
C VAL A 130 9.70 -10.45 -7.42
N MET A 131 9.25 -11.61 -6.94
CA MET A 131 9.25 -11.95 -5.52
C MET A 131 10.65 -12.29 -5.00
N ASN A 132 11.41 -13.12 -5.72
CA ASN A 132 12.56 -13.81 -5.15
C ASN A 132 13.90 -13.45 -5.78
N MET A 133 13.94 -13.00 -7.04
CA MET A 133 15.20 -12.82 -7.77
C MET A 133 15.58 -11.35 -7.95
N ARG A 134 14.59 -10.48 -8.08
CA ARG A 134 14.79 -9.06 -8.39
C ARG A 134 15.61 -8.36 -7.31
N ARG A 135 16.69 -7.69 -7.73
CA ARG A 135 17.52 -6.81 -6.90
C ARG A 135 17.44 -5.40 -7.47
N PRO A 136 16.68 -4.48 -6.83
CA PRO A 136 16.65 -3.09 -7.25
C PRO A 136 18.01 -2.41 -7.12
N ASP A 137 18.37 -1.61 -8.11
CA ASP A 137 19.54 -0.75 -8.06
C ASP A 137 19.28 0.50 -7.20
N ILE A 138 20.32 0.98 -6.52
CA ILE A 138 20.26 2.15 -5.66
C ILE A 138 21.31 3.14 -6.14
N GLU A 139 20.86 4.23 -6.74
CA GLU A 139 21.72 5.28 -7.28
C GLU A 139 21.49 6.58 -6.52
N LEU A 140 22.59 7.11 -5.97
CA LEU A 140 22.61 8.40 -5.28
C LEU A 140 23.17 9.46 -6.22
N GLN A 141 22.36 10.44 -6.57
CA GLN A 141 22.74 11.65 -7.30
C GLN A 141 22.66 12.85 -6.35
N ASP A 142 23.08 14.03 -6.80
CA ASP A 142 23.18 15.22 -5.94
C ASP A 142 21.85 15.61 -5.31
N LYS A 143 20.82 15.81 -6.13
CA LYS A 143 19.48 16.25 -5.68
C LYS A 143 18.44 15.14 -5.70
N VAL A 144 18.83 13.92 -6.06
CA VAL A 144 17.90 12.82 -6.34
C VAL A 144 18.49 11.51 -5.85
N ILE A 145 17.62 10.65 -5.32
CA ILE A 145 17.92 9.23 -5.12
C ILE A 145 16.98 8.41 -6.01
N VAL A 146 17.55 7.46 -6.75
CA VAL A 146 16.80 6.48 -7.54
C VAL A 146 16.96 5.14 -6.84
N VAL A 147 15.84 4.52 -6.50
CA VAL A 147 15.78 3.21 -5.87
C VAL A 147 14.83 2.36 -6.69
N GLY A 148 15.39 1.48 -7.52
CA GLY A 148 14.63 0.67 -8.46
C GLY A 148 13.65 1.51 -9.29
N ARG A 149 12.36 1.31 -9.06
CA ARG A 149 11.25 1.94 -9.80
C ARG A 149 10.91 3.35 -9.29
N THR A 150 11.48 3.79 -8.17
CA THR A 150 11.09 5.04 -7.52
C THR A 150 12.22 6.07 -7.54
N ARG A 151 11.87 7.31 -7.88
CA ARG A 151 12.76 8.47 -7.89
C ARG A 151 12.30 9.50 -6.87
N LEU A 152 13.16 9.86 -5.91
CA LEU A 152 12.84 10.83 -4.86
C LEU A 152 13.80 12.02 -4.91
N THR A 153 13.28 13.21 -4.63
CA THR A 153 14.10 14.41 -4.41
C THR A 153 14.76 14.36 -3.05
N ARG A 154 16.06 14.65 -3.01
CA ARG A 154 16.88 14.63 -1.80
C ARG A 154 17.14 16.05 -1.31
N HIS A 155 16.88 16.29 -0.03
CA HIS A 155 17.32 17.49 0.68
C HIS A 155 18.68 17.21 1.35
N LEU A 156 19.71 17.98 1.01
CA LEU A 156 21.10 17.74 1.43
C LEU A 156 21.48 18.42 2.77
N ASP A 157 20.52 19.01 3.48
CA ASP A 157 20.79 19.93 4.60
C ASP A 157 21.30 19.25 5.89
N ARG A 158 21.56 17.94 5.90
CA ARG A 158 22.04 17.20 7.08
C ARG A 158 23.44 16.62 6.86
N LYS A 159 24.30 16.75 7.88
CA LYS A 159 25.64 16.12 7.94
C LYS A 159 25.51 14.62 7.67
N LYS A 160 26.24 14.13 6.66
CA LYS A 160 26.25 12.72 6.25
C LYS A 160 26.82 11.85 7.37
N GLN A 161 25.99 11.09 8.08
CA GLN A 161 26.46 9.92 8.82
C GLN A 161 26.50 8.75 7.84
N THR A 162 27.70 8.32 7.47
CA THR A 162 27.90 7.18 6.58
C THR A 162 27.97 5.91 7.42
N HIS A 163 26.89 5.15 7.45
CA HIS A 163 26.91 3.75 7.87
C HIS A 163 26.95 2.87 6.62
N SER A 164 27.97 2.02 6.51
CA SER A 164 28.04 1.02 5.44
C SER A 164 27.17 -0.16 5.85
N TYR A 165 26.04 -0.33 5.15
CA TYR A 165 25.22 -1.54 5.27
C TYR A 165 25.54 -2.46 4.09
N GLY A 166 25.57 -3.77 4.32
CA GLY A 166 25.69 -4.74 3.25
C GLY A 166 24.48 -4.65 2.31
N LEU A 167 24.73 -4.36 1.04
CA LEU A 167 23.70 -4.26 -0.01
C LEU A 167 23.19 -5.65 -0.40
N THR A 168 22.37 -6.26 0.45
CA THR A 168 21.67 -7.51 0.15
C THR A 168 20.44 -7.27 -0.73
N ARG A 169 19.97 -8.31 -1.43
CA ARG A 169 18.75 -8.23 -2.25
C ARG A 169 17.53 -7.78 -1.45
N GLY A 170 17.29 -8.40 -0.30
CA GLY A 170 16.15 -8.08 0.56
C GLY A 170 16.21 -6.65 1.08
N TYR A 171 17.41 -6.15 1.38
CA TYR A 171 17.62 -4.74 1.73
C TYR A 171 17.23 -3.82 0.57
N SER A 172 17.71 -4.08 -0.66
CA SER A 172 17.36 -3.26 -1.82
C SER A 172 15.86 -3.25 -2.11
N GLN A 173 15.19 -4.40 -2.01
CA GLN A 173 13.73 -4.51 -2.16
C GLN A 173 12.99 -3.70 -1.09
N LEU A 174 13.42 -3.78 0.17
CA LEU A 174 12.80 -3.04 1.26
C LEU A 174 12.98 -1.52 1.10
N ILE A 175 14.19 -1.07 0.76
CA ILE A 175 14.46 0.37 0.55
C ILE A 175 13.64 0.91 -0.62
N GLU A 176 13.47 0.12 -1.69
CA GLU A 176 12.59 0.50 -2.79
C GLU A 176 11.14 0.65 -2.31
N GLN A 177 10.60 -0.31 -1.56
CA GLN A 177 9.24 -0.24 -1.04
C GLN A 177 9.02 0.99 -0.17
N ILE A 178 9.97 1.29 0.73
CA ILE A 178 9.94 2.50 1.55
C ILE A 178 9.98 3.74 0.65
N ALA A 179 10.86 3.77 -0.35
CA ALA A 179 10.94 4.89 -1.28
C ALA A 179 9.61 5.11 -2.01
N THR A 180 8.97 4.05 -2.49
CA THR A 180 7.65 4.10 -3.15
C THR A 180 6.57 4.66 -2.21
N CYS A 181 6.53 4.20 -0.95
CA CYS A 181 5.60 4.74 0.06
C CYS A 181 5.81 6.24 0.31
N VAL A 182 7.07 6.69 0.38
CA VAL A 182 7.43 8.10 0.58
C VAL A 182 7.04 8.94 -0.65
N GLY A 183 7.35 8.46 -1.85
CA GLY A 183 7.01 9.11 -3.12
C GLY A 183 5.50 9.26 -3.31
N GLY A 184 4.74 8.21 -2.96
CA GLY A 184 3.26 8.21 -2.99
C GLY A 184 2.60 9.07 -1.91
N LYS A 185 3.37 9.69 -1.00
CA LYS A 185 2.87 10.48 0.14
C LYS A 185 1.85 9.74 1.01
N GLU A 186 1.96 8.42 1.09
CA GLU A 186 0.97 7.56 1.77
C GLU A 186 0.92 7.83 3.27
N LEU A 187 2.06 8.19 3.85
CA LEU A 187 2.20 8.56 5.27
C LEU A 187 1.98 10.07 5.52
N GLY A 188 1.81 10.88 4.48
CA GLY A 188 1.92 12.35 4.54
C GLY A 188 0.64 13.10 4.93
N LYS A 189 -0.55 12.52 4.83
CA LYS A 189 -1.77 13.31 5.13
C LYS A 189 -1.98 13.62 6.61
N GLN A 190 -1.33 12.89 7.53
CA GLN A 190 -1.46 13.15 8.98
C GLN A 190 -0.46 14.18 9.51
N TYR A 191 0.74 14.30 8.92
CA TYR A 191 1.76 15.24 9.43
C TYR A 191 1.53 16.69 8.98
N TYR A 192 0.93 16.91 7.81
CA TYR A 192 0.60 18.26 7.33
C TYR A 192 -0.46 18.98 8.18
N TYR A 193 -1.27 18.26 8.96
CA TYR A 193 -2.25 18.87 9.88
C TYR A 193 -1.64 19.29 11.23
N ARG A 194 -0.47 18.78 11.60
CA ARG A 194 0.17 19.13 12.89
C ARG A 194 1.03 20.40 12.81
N GLU A 195 1.62 20.69 11.65
CA GLU A 195 2.47 21.89 11.47
C GLU A 195 1.68 23.19 11.30
N ARG A 196 0.40 23.15 10.90
CA ARG A 196 -0.43 24.37 10.76
C ARG A 196 -1.00 24.92 12.07
N ARG A 197 -0.89 24.21 13.21
CA ARG A 197 -1.27 24.76 14.53
C ARG A 197 -0.09 25.42 15.29
N GLY A 198 1.11 25.46 14.70
CA GLY A 198 2.31 26.01 15.34
C GLY A 198 2.77 27.38 14.83
N SER A 199 2.17 27.92 13.77
CA SER A 199 2.60 29.19 13.15
C SER A 199 1.52 30.28 13.21
N GLY A 200 0.91 30.46 14.38
CA GLY A 200 0.21 31.71 14.70
C GLY A 200 1.21 32.69 15.32
N LYS A 201 1.81 33.56 14.51
CA LYS A 201 2.45 34.78 15.03
C LYS A 201 1.34 35.77 15.41
N PRO A 202 1.37 36.40 16.59
CA PRO A 202 0.39 37.42 16.96
C PRO A 202 0.70 38.71 16.18
N VAL A 203 -0.36 39.38 15.73
CA VAL A 203 -0.38 40.82 15.41
C VAL A 203 -0.69 41.57 16.70
#